data_AF-A0A353HYB8-F1
#
_entry.id   AF-A0A353HYB8-F1
#
_cell.length_a   1.000
_cell.length_b   1.000
_cell.length_c   1.000
_cell.angle_alpha   90.00
_cell.angle_beta   90.00
_cell.angle_gamma   90.00
#
_symmetry.space_group_name_H-M   'P 1'
#
loop_
_entity.id
_entity.type
_entity.pdbx_description
1 polymer ?
#
loop_
_entity_poly.entity_id
_entity_poly.type
_entity_poly.pdbx_seq_one_letter_code
_entity_poly.pdbx_strand_id
1 'polypeptide(L)' 'GFAGPRVIENTVREKLPEGFQRAEFLVQKGAVDMIVDRRNMREEIARLLALLQNQAAEVVAE' A
#
# COMPACT_ATOMS: atom_id res chain seq x y z
N GLY A 1 4.88 -7.89 6.06
CA GLY A 1 5.28 -8.67 4.86
C GLY A 1 5.01 -10.14 5.11
N PHE A 2 5.52 -11.03 4.24
CA PHE A 2 5.31 -12.48 4.35
C PHE A 2 5.87 -13.07 5.66
N ALA A 3 7.14 -12.80 5.96
CA ALA A 3 7.77 -13.17 7.23
C ALA A 3 7.92 -11.94 8.15
N GLY A 4 7.74 -12.13 9.46
CA GLY A 4 7.93 -11.05 10.44
C GLY A 4 9.40 -10.64 10.60
N PRO A 5 9.68 -9.38 10.98
CA PRO A 5 11.05 -8.84 11.03
C PRO A 5 11.99 -9.66 11.92
N ARG A 6 11.52 -10.09 13.10
CA ARG A 6 12.29 -10.93 14.03
C ARG A 6 12.73 -12.26 13.42
N VAL A 7 11.88 -12.88 12.61
CA VAL A 7 12.22 -14.15 11.94
C VAL A 7 13.32 -13.91 10.92
N ILE A 8 13.20 -12.84 10.13
CA ILE A 8 14.17 -12.49 9.09
C ILE A 8 15.52 -12.17 9.73
N GLU A 9 15.58 -11.29 10.73
CA GLU A 9 16.83 -10.92 11.43
C GLU A 9 17.56 -12.15 12.00
N ASN A 10 16.82 -13.09 12.59
CA ASN A 10 17.40 -14.34 13.09
C ASN A 10 17.96 -15.23 11.97
N THR A 11 17.37 -15.19 10.78
CA THR A 11 17.81 -15.98 9.62
C THR A 11 19.03 -15.37 8.92
N VAL A 12 19.02 -14.07 8.63
CA VAL A 12 20.14 -13.37 7.95
C VAL A 12 21.23 -12.89 8.90
N ARG A 13 20.99 -12.88 10.22
CA ARG A 13 21.91 -12.41 11.27
C ARG A 13 22.36 -10.95 11.08
N GLU A 14 21.50 -10.14 10.49
CA GLU A 14 21.69 -8.71 10.29
C GLU A 14 20.47 -7.95 10.84
N LYS A 15 20.68 -6.68 11.24
CA LYS A 15 19.57 -5.79 11.61
C LYS A 15 18.85 -5.32 10.35
N LEU A 16 17.53 -5.28 10.40
CA LEU A 16 16.75 -4.76 9.28
C LEU A 16 16.84 -3.23 9.20
N PRO A 17 16.80 -2.65 7.99
CA PRO A 17 16.71 -1.21 7.82
C PRO A 17 15.53 -0.61 8.57
N GLU A 18 15.65 0.66 8.96
CA GLU A 18 14.52 1.38 9.53
C GLU A 18 13.36 1.43 8.53
N GLY A 19 12.14 1.26 9.04
CA GLY A 19 10.94 1.25 8.19
C GLY A 19 10.81 0.01 7.29
N PHE A 20 11.66 -1.02 7.45
CA PHE A 20 11.52 -2.27 6.70
C PHE A 20 10.09 -2.85 6.85
N GLN A 21 9.49 -3.23 5.72
CA GLN A 21 8.09 -3.68 5.60
C GLN A 21 7.01 -2.65 5.99
N ARG A 22 7.34 -1.38 6.23
CA ARG A 22 6.35 -0.29 6.29
C ARG A 22 5.84 0.04 4.89
N ALA A 23 4.70 0.72 4.81
CA ALA A 23 4.05 1.01 3.54
C ALA A 23 4.95 1.86 2.63
N GLU A 24 5.67 2.84 3.20
CA GLU A 24 6.62 3.72 2.53
C GLU A 24 7.78 2.92 1.90
N PHE A 25 8.31 1.96 2.64
CA PHE A 25 9.35 1.06 2.15
C PHE A 25 8.83 0.18 1.00
N LEU A 26 7.61 -0.35 1.13
CA LEU A 26 7.02 -1.23 0.11
C LEU A 26 6.67 -0.49 -1.18
N VAL A 27 6.21 0.77 -1.09
CA VAL A 27 6.00 1.63 -2.27
C VAL A 27 7.31 1.89 -2.99
N GLN A 28 8.38 2.24 -2.27
CA GLN A 28 9.70 2.46 -2.88
C GLN A 28 10.27 1.22 -3.58
N LYS A 29 9.86 0.01 -3.16
CA LYS A 29 10.26 -1.26 -3.77
C LYS A 29 9.30 -1.75 -4.87
N GLY A 30 8.24 -1.00 -5.17
CA GLY A 30 7.25 -1.36 -6.19
C GLY A 30 6.32 -2.52 -5.79
N ALA A 31 6.25 -2.85 -4.51
CA ALA A 31 5.36 -3.90 -4.00
C ALA A 31 3.97 -3.36 -3.62
N VAL A 32 3.82 -2.03 -3.53
CA VAL A 32 2.57 -1.32 -3.28
C VAL A 32 2.50 -0.16 -4.27
N ASP A 33 1.35 0.03 -4.93
CA ASP A 33 1.16 1.08 -5.92
C ASP A 33 0.95 2.47 -5.30
N MET A 34 0.26 2.55 -4.16
CA MET A 34 -0.06 3.81 -3.49
C MET A 34 -0.29 3.66 -1.98
N ILE A 35 -0.07 4.75 -1.24
CA ILE A 35 -0.42 4.90 0.17
C ILE A 35 -1.49 5.99 0.26
N VAL A 36 -2.61 5.68 0.91
CA VAL A 36 -3.77 6.58 1.01
C VAL A 36 -4.09 6.81 2.47
N ASP A 37 -4.22 8.08 2.87
CA ASP A 37 -4.72 8.42 4.21
C ASP A 37 -6.13 7.86 4.40
N ARG A 38 -6.39 7.29 5.58
CA ARG A 38 -7.66 6.61 5.87
C ARG A 38 -8.88 7.50 5.62
N ARG A 39 -8.77 8.82 5.80
CA ARG A 39 -9.85 9.80 5.58
C ARG A 39 -10.24 9.93 4.10
N ASN A 40 -9.31 9.70 3.19
CA ASN A 40 -9.51 9.83 1.74
C ASN A 40 -9.83 8.49 1.06
N MET A 41 -9.76 7.39 1.82
CA MET A 41 -9.81 6.04 1.26
C MET A 41 -11.15 5.70 0.59
N ARG A 42 -12.28 6.22 1.08
CA ARG A 42 -13.59 6.00 0.44
C ARG A 42 -13.60 6.54 -0.99
N GLU A 43 -13.19 7.80 -1.14
CA GLU A 43 -13.15 8.50 -2.41
C GLU A 43 -12.17 7.82 -3.38
N GLU A 44 -10.98 7.47 -2.89
CA GLU A 44 -9.96 6.84 -3.73
C GLU A 44 -10.39 5.45 -4.22
N ILE A 45 -11.03 4.63 -3.37
CA ILE A 45 -11.58 3.33 -3.81
C ILE A 45 -12.66 3.52 -4.86
N ALA A 46 -13.61 4.46 -4.64
CA ALA A 46 -14.69 4.71 -5.59
C ALA A 46 -14.13 5.16 -6.96
N ARG A 47 -13.13 6.04 -6.96
CA ARG A 47 -12.41 6.48 -8.17
C ARG A 47 -11.76 5.33 -8.92
N LEU A 48 -11.04 4.45 -8.22
CA LEU A 48 -10.39 3.29 -8.85
C LEU A 48 -11.40 2.31 -9.44
N LEU A 49 -12.50 2.04 -8.73
CA LEU A 49 -13.56 1.16 -9.23
C LEU A 49 -14.23 1.74 -10.48
N ALA A 50 -14.55 3.04 -10.49
CA ALA A 50 -15.15 3.69 -11.66
C ALA A 50 -14.23 3.58 -12.88
N LEU A 51 -12.92 3.82 -12.70
CA LEU A 51 -11.92 3.68 -13.76
C LEU A 51 -11.86 2.24 -14.30
N LEU A 52 -11.75 1.25 -13.40
CA LEU A 52 -11.61 -0.16 -13.78
C LEU A 52 -12.89 -0.75 -14.39
N GLN A 53 -14.05 -0.17 -14.09
CA GLN A 53 -15.35 -0.59 -14.64
C GLN A 53 -15.79 0.26 -15.84
N ASN A 54 -14.95 1.19 -16.31
CA ASN A 54 -15.26 2.14 -17.39
C ASN A 54 -16.57 2.92 -17.13
N GLN A 55 -16.77 3.34 -15.89
CA GLN A 55 -17.88 4.19 -15.49
C GLN A 55 -17.46 5.67 -15.57
N ALA A 56 -18.44 6.54 -15.79
CA ALA A 56 -18.20 7.98 -15.83
C ALA A 56 -17.73 8.48 -14.46
N ALA A 57 -16.77 9.41 -14.45
CA ALA A 57 -16.20 9.98 -13.23
C ALA A 57 -17.24 10.68 -12.33
N GLU A 58 -18.37 11.11 -12.89
CA GLU A 58 -19.47 11.77 -12.18
C GLU A 58 -20.15 10.87 -11.14
N VAL A 59 -20.06 9.54 -11.28
CA VAL A 59 -20.66 8.56 -10.35
C VAL A 59 -19.98 8.55 -8.98
N VAL A 60 -18.77 9.09 -8.87
CA VAL A 60 -17.95 9.08 -7.66
C VAL A 60 -18.21 10.30 -6.76
N ALA A 61 -18.90 11.32 -7.26
CA ALA A 61 -19.02 12.64 -6.64
C ALA A 61 -20.14 12.80 -5.59
N GLU A 62 -20.72 11.71 -5.06
CA GLU A 62 -21.78 11.71 -4.04
C GLU A 62 -21.39 11.06 -2.68
#